data_AF-A0AAN5I3U5-F1
#
_entry.id   AF-A0AAN5I3U5-F1
#
_cell.length_a   1.000
_cell.length_b   1.000
_cell.length_c   1.000
_cell.angle_alpha   90.00
_cell.angle_beta   90.00
_cell.angle_gamma   90.00
#
_symmetry.space_group_name_H-M   'P 1'
#
loop_
_entity.id
_entity.type
_entity.pdbx_description
1 polymer ?
#
loop_
_entity_poly.entity_id
_entity_poly.type
_entity_poly.pdbx_seq_one_letter_code
_entity_poly.pdbx_strand_id
1 'polypeptide(L)'
;MDIFSLPDPILHKLMRTLEIKDRLRLRLTCQEFDSFVADTSAGWFFECRISYDETSACDEIRKKSVLIKIGDTLFKGIEFEELDQFMDMRSRLFKKIAFSEVLIELTEEVPLTLFLRFLQNITLTQLHCRLGRSS
;
A
#
# COMPACT_ATOMS: atom_id res chain seq x y z
N MET A 1 -18.52 -20.64 -15.09
CA MET A 1 -17.34 -21.46 -14.79
C MET A 1 -16.83 -20.98 -13.44
N ASP A 2 -16.77 -21.84 -12.43
CA ASP A 2 -16.44 -21.43 -11.06
C ASP A 2 -14.92 -21.40 -10.89
N ILE A 3 -14.33 -20.21 -10.77
CA ILE A 3 -12.88 -20.07 -10.61
C ILE A 3 -12.40 -20.72 -9.31
N PHE A 4 -13.23 -20.74 -8.26
CA PHE A 4 -12.87 -21.30 -6.95
C PHE A 4 -12.86 -22.83 -6.95
N SER A 5 -13.29 -23.47 -8.03
CA SER A 5 -13.09 -24.92 -8.24
C SER A 5 -11.65 -25.29 -8.59
N LEU A 6 -10.79 -24.30 -8.87
CA LEU A 6 -9.37 -24.52 -9.12
C LEU A 6 -8.61 -24.82 -7.82
N PRO A 7 -7.59 -25.69 -7.84
CA PRO A 7 -6.70 -25.89 -6.71
C PRO A 7 -6.07 -24.58 -6.21
N ASP A 8 -5.99 -24.41 -4.89
CA ASP A 8 -5.39 -23.24 -4.23
C ASP A 8 -4.04 -22.81 -4.82
N PRO A 9 -3.09 -23.70 -5.18
CA PRO A 9 -1.82 -23.28 -5.76
C PRO A 9 -1.98 -22.50 -7.07
N ILE A 10 -2.99 -22.83 -7.88
CA ILE A 10 -3.29 -22.15 -9.15
C ILE A 10 -3.88 -20.77 -8.85
N LEU A 11 -4.84 -20.71 -7.92
CA LEU A 11 -5.47 -19.46 -7.50
C LEU A 11 -4.45 -18.48 -6.91
N HIS A 12 -3.54 -18.96 -6.04
CA HIS A 12 -2.46 -18.15 -5.48
C HIS A 12 -1.46 -17.69 -6.54
N LYS A 13 -1.17 -18.53 -7.54
CA LYS A 13 -0.28 -18.16 -8.65
C LYS A 13 -0.92 -17.08 -9.53
N LEU A 14 -2.23 -17.18 -9.76
CA LEU A 14 -3.00 -16.16 -10.49
C LEU A 14 -3.02 -14.84 -9.73
N MET A 15 -3.22 -14.84 -8.42
CA MET A 15 -3.17 -13.61 -7.62
C MET A 15 -1.81 -12.92 -7.66
N ARG A 16 -0.71 -13.67 -7.81
CA ARG A 16 0.65 -13.09 -7.93
C ARG A 16 0.90 -12.38 -9.26
N THR A 17 0.15 -12.72 -10.30
CA THR A 17 0.30 -12.10 -11.63
C THR A 17 -0.57 -10.86 -11.82
N LEU A 18 -1.49 -10.59 -10.88
CA LEU A 18 -2.42 -9.46 -10.98
C LEU A 18 -1.82 -8.19 -10.40
N GLU A 19 -2.06 -7.08 -11.10
CA GLU A 19 -1.76 -5.75 -10.60
C GLU A 19 -2.66 -5.37 -9.41
N ILE A 20 -2.22 -4.39 -8.61
CA ILE A 20 -3.00 -3.86 -7.48
C ILE A 20 -4.38 -3.36 -7.94
N LYS A 21 -4.46 -2.75 -9.13
CA LYS A 21 -5.72 -2.27 -9.73
C LYS A 21 -6.69 -3.41 -10.03
N ASP A 22 -6.20 -4.53 -10.54
CA ASP A 22 -7.04 -5.68 -10.87
C ASP A 22 -7.50 -6.40 -9.62
N ARG A 23 -6.65 -6.48 -8.60
CA ARG A 23 -7.03 -6.94 -7.26
C ARG A 23 -8.15 -6.10 -6.65
N LEU A 24 -8.07 -4.78 -6.76
CA LEU A 24 -9.16 -3.87 -6.33
C LEU A 24 -10.47 -4.19 -7.05
N ARG A 25 -10.42 -4.39 -8.37
CA ARG A 25 -11.60 -4.71 -9.19
C ARG A 25 -12.21 -6.06 -8.84
N LEU A 26 -11.38 -7.08 -8.62
CA LEU A 26 -11.85 -8.42 -8.25
C LEU A 26 -12.63 -8.41 -6.94
N ARG A 27 -12.21 -7.62 -5.95
CA ARG A 27 -12.94 -7.53 -4.67
C ARG A 27 -14.35 -6.97 -4.82
N LEU A 28 -14.60 -6.15 -5.85
CA LEU A 28 -15.93 -5.60 -6.13
C LEU A 28 -16.87 -6.60 -6.80
N THR A 29 -16.40 -7.79 -7.17
CA THR A 29 -17.23 -8.79 -7.88
C THR A 29 -18.11 -9.60 -6.92
N CYS A 30 -17.56 -10.18 -5.85
CA CYS A 30 -18.33 -10.86 -4.82
C CYS A 30 -17.56 -10.98 -3.49
N GLN A 31 -18.24 -11.42 -2.43
CA GLN A 31 -17.68 -11.54 -1.08
C GLN A 31 -16.57 -12.61 -0.99
N GLU A 32 -16.68 -13.67 -1.78
CA GLU A 32 -15.67 -14.73 -1.87
C GLU A 32 -14.37 -14.20 -2.47
N PHE A 33 -14.45 -13.38 -3.52
CA PHE A 33 -13.27 -12.69 -4.06
C PHE A 33 -12.71 -11.66 -3.08
N ASP A 34 -13.56 -10.95 -2.35
CA ASP A 34 -13.10 -10.00 -1.32
C ASP A 34 -12.23 -10.71 -0.27
N SER A 35 -12.74 -11.82 0.27
CA SER A 35 -12.04 -12.64 1.27
C SER A 35 -10.78 -13.28 0.69
N PHE A 36 -10.87 -13.83 -0.52
CA PHE A 36 -9.75 -14.51 -1.16
C PHE A 36 -8.59 -13.55 -1.48
N VAL A 37 -8.86 -12.38 -2.04
CA VAL A 37 -7.83 -11.38 -2.34
C VAL A 37 -7.17 -10.90 -1.04
N ALA A 38 -7.96 -10.63 0.01
CA ALA A 38 -7.45 -10.18 1.30
C ALA A 38 -6.50 -11.20 1.95
N ASP A 39 -6.79 -12.50 1.84
CA ASP A 39 -5.95 -13.56 2.42
C ASP A 39 -4.68 -13.86 1.60
N THR A 40 -4.60 -13.39 0.35
CA THR A 40 -3.44 -13.62 -0.51
C THR A 40 -2.31 -12.63 -0.25
N SER A 41 -1.07 -13.08 -0.50
CA SER A 41 0.07 -12.17 -0.54
C SER A 41 0.08 -11.37 -1.83
N ALA A 42 0.39 -10.07 -1.78
CA ALA A 42 0.60 -9.23 -2.95
C ALA A 42 1.83 -9.61 -3.78
N GLY A 43 2.66 -10.52 -3.28
CA GLY A 43 3.91 -10.89 -3.90
C GLY A 43 5.03 -9.93 -3.51
N TRP A 44 6.01 -9.84 -4.40
CA TRP A 44 7.23 -9.08 -4.19
C TRP A 44 7.29 -7.89 -5.15
N PHE A 45 7.61 -6.73 -4.61
CA PHE A 45 7.85 -5.50 -5.37
C PHE A 45 9.28 -5.02 -5.13
N PHE A 46 9.86 -4.37 -6.12
CA PHE A 46 11.21 -3.85 -5.99
C PHE A 46 11.27 -2.72 -4.95
N GLU A 47 10.44 -1.70 -5.10
CA GLU A 47 10.49 -0.47 -4.31
C GLU A 47 9.12 -0.10 -3.71
N CYS A 48 9.14 0.39 -2.47
CA CYS A 48 8.07 1.17 -1.87
C CYS A 48 8.60 2.52 -1.42
N ARG A 49 7.89 3.61 -1.72
CA ARG A 49 8.26 4.96 -1.26
C ARG A 49 7.10 5.61 -0.51
N ILE A 50 7.40 6.19 0.63
CA ILE A 50 6.47 7.03 1.41
C ILE A 50 7.14 8.38 1.58
N SER A 51 6.53 9.43 1.04
CA SER A 51 7.02 10.80 1.12
C SER A 51 5.90 11.80 1.36
N TYR A 52 6.26 13.00 1.80
CA TYR A 52 5.32 14.11 1.91
C TYR A 52 4.93 14.61 0.51
N ASP A 53 3.68 15.00 0.33
CA ASP A 53 3.20 15.63 -0.90
C ASP A 53 3.33 17.16 -0.77
N GLU A 54 4.41 17.71 -1.32
CA GLU A 54 4.67 19.16 -1.34
C GLU A 54 3.79 19.91 -2.36
N THR A 55 3.07 19.20 -3.23
CA THR A 55 2.35 19.79 -4.36
C THR A 55 0.99 20.38 -4.00
N SER A 56 0.49 20.16 -2.77
CA SER A 56 -0.83 20.62 -2.30
C SER A 56 -0.90 22.12 -1.93
N ALA A 57 -0.03 22.95 -2.49
CA ALA A 57 0.18 24.36 -2.11
C ALA A 57 -0.76 25.38 -2.77
N CYS A 58 -1.94 24.96 -3.28
CA CYS A 58 -2.85 25.87 -3.99
C CYS A 58 -4.04 26.41 -3.18
N ASP A 59 -4.28 25.97 -1.95
CA ASP A 59 -5.34 26.53 -1.11
C ASP A 59 -4.82 26.85 0.29
N GLU A 60 -5.35 27.94 0.88
CA GLU A 60 -4.93 28.58 2.14
C GLU A 60 -4.99 27.67 3.39
N ILE A 61 -5.32 26.40 3.23
CA ILE A 61 -5.29 25.35 4.24
C ILE A 61 -4.26 24.32 3.77
N ARG A 62 -3.01 24.43 4.23
CA ARG A 62 -1.98 23.39 4.03
C ARG A 62 -2.42 22.10 4.69
N LYS A 63 -3.18 21.28 3.96
CA LYS A 63 -3.53 19.95 4.38
C LYS A 63 -2.32 19.04 4.18
N LYS A 64 -1.80 18.54 5.29
CA LYS A 64 -0.66 17.61 5.30
C LYS A 64 -1.08 16.33 4.59
N SER A 65 -0.43 16.03 3.47
CA SER A 65 -0.73 14.89 2.63
C SER A 65 0.50 14.03 2.37
N VAL A 66 0.27 12.73 2.19
CA VAL A 66 1.30 11.72 1.93
C VAL A 66 1.15 11.20 0.51
N LEU A 67 2.29 10.98 -0.11
CA LEU A 67 2.45 10.23 -1.34
C LEU A 67 3.00 8.84 -1.01
N ILE A 68 2.29 7.81 -1.46
CA ILE A 68 2.66 6.41 -1.25
C ILE A 68 2.82 5.76 -2.62
N LYS A 69 4.02 5.28 -2.94
CA LYS A 69 4.31 4.49 -4.13
C LYS A 69 4.53 3.03 -3.72
N ILE A 70 3.79 2.12 -4.34
CA ILE A 70 3.91 0.67 -4.17
C ILE A 70 4.12 0.06 -5.56
N GLY A 71 5.35 -0.36 -5.86
CA GLY A 71 5.69 -0.79 -7.22
C GLY A 71 5.41 0.33 -8.24
N ASP A 72 4.59 0.02 -9.24
CA ASP A 72 4.19 0.97 -10.30
C ASP A 72 2.95 1.80 -9.94
N THR A 73 2.33 1.53 -8.80
CA THR A 73 1.13 2.25 -8.37
C THR A 73 1.50 3.41 -7.45
N LEU A 74 0.96 4.60 -7.77
CA LEU A 74 1.20 5.83 -7.05
C LEU A 74 -0.11 6.35 -6.46
N PHE A 75 -0.17 6.47 -5.14
CA PHE A 75 -1.25 7.09 -4.39
C PHE A 75 -0.78 8.47 -3.95
N LYS A 76 -1.53 9.52 -4.31
CA LYS A 76 -1.22 10.93 -4.00
C LYS A 76 -2.34 11.57 -3.21
N GLY A 77 -2.03 12.65 -2.51
CA GLY A 77 -3.04 13.46 -1.82
C GLY A 77 -3.74 12.75 -0.66
N ILE A 78 -3.15 11.70 -0.08
CA ILE A 78 -3.74 11.04 1.09
C ILE A 78 -3.54 11.97 2.29
N GLU A 79 -4.61 12.61 2.75
CA GLU A 79 -4.59 13.44 3.95
C GLU A 79 -4.24 12.59 5.17
N PHE A 80 -3.54 13.16 6.16
CA PHE A 80 -3.19 12.42 7.37
C PHE A 80 -4.42 11.84 8.11
N GLU A 81 -5.56 12.53 8.03
CA GLU A 81 -6.84 12.08 8.61
C GLU A 81 -7.42 10.86 7.88
N GLU A 82 -7.18 10.73 6.58
CA GLU A 82 -7.66 9.62 5.75
C GLU A 82 -6.70 8.43 5.76
N LEU A 83 -5.53 8.59 6.37
CA LEU A 83 -4.48 7.60 6.26
C LEU A 83 -4.83 6.31 7.00
N ASP A 84 -5.62 6.38 8.07
CA ASP A 84 -6.18 5.18 8.70
C ASP A 84 -7.08 4.39 7.74
N GLN A 85 -7.90 5.08 6.96
CA GLN A 85 -8.76 4.44 5.96
C GLN A 85 -7.94 3.84 4.83
N PHE A 86 -6.86 4.50 4.40
CA PHE A 86 -5.92 3.95 3.43
C PHE A 86 -5.27 2.65 3.95
N MET A 87 -4.91 2.63 5.23
CA MET A 87 -4.29 1.47 5.87
C MET A 87 -5.24 0.29 6.01
N ASP A 88 -6.50 0.57 6.31
CA ASP A 88 -7.57 -0.42 6.32
C ASP A 88 -7.88 -0.93 4.90
N MET A 89 -7.91 -0.06 3.91
CA MET A 89 -8.02 -0.48 2.51
C MET A 89 -6.87 -1.41 2.12
N ARG A 90 -5.63 -1.04 2.47
CA ARG A 90 -4.42 -1.81 2.19
C ARG A 90 -4.45 -3.19 2.85
N SER A 91 -4.80 -3.28 4.12
CA SER A 91 -4.86 -4.56 4.83
C SER A 91 -5.86 -5.53 4.22
N ARG A 92 -6.91 -5.00 3.57
CA ARG A 92 -7.87 -5.80 2.80
C ARG A 92 -7.41 -6.15 1.37
N LEU A 93 -6.36 -5.53 0.84
CA LEU A 93 -5.84 -5.85 -0.50
C LEU A 93 -4.85 -7.01 -0.49
N PHE A 94 -4.20 -7.23 0.65
CA PHE A 94 -3.25 -8.31 0.84
C PHE A 94 -2.91 -8.48 2.32
N LYS A 95 -2.80 -9.74 2.74
CA LYS A 95 -2.34 -10.12 4.08
C LYS A 95 -0.86 -9.86 4.29
N LYS A 96 -0.06 -9.99 3.23
CA LYS A 96 1.39 -9.81 3.25
C LYS A 96 1.88 -9.23 1.93
N ILE A 97 2.82 -8.30 2.01
CA ILE A 97 3.54 -7.77 0.84
C ILE A 97 5.04 -7.81 1.13
N ALA A 98 5.83 -8.12 0.11
CA ALA A 98 7.28 -8.12 0.21
C ALA A 98 7.90 -7.01 -0.63
N PHE A 99 8.91 -6.32 -0.09
CA PHE A 99 9.69 -5.31 -0.80
C PHE A 99 11.19 -5.63 -0.77
N SER A 100 11.89 -5.30 -1.85
CA SER A 100 13.37 -5.22 -1.81
C SER A 100 13.79 -4.05 -0.94
N GLU A 101 13.28 -2.88 -1.29
CA GLU A 101 13.67 -1.60 -0.71
C GLU A 101 12.43 -0.80 -0.32
N VAL A 102 12.45 -0.27 0.89
CA VAL A 102 11.44 0.68 1.37
C VAL A 102 12.14 2.00 1.69
N LEU A 103 11.77 3.07 0.98
CA LEU A 103 12.25 4.42 1.21
C LEU A 103 11.18 5.22 1.97
N ILE A 104 11.54 5.68 3.17
CA ILE A 104 10.69 6.51 4.01
C ILE A 104 11.33 7.86 4.18
N GLU A 105 10.62 8.92 3.79
CA GLU A 105 11.02 10.30 4.04
C GLU A 105 10.25 10.82 5.27
N LEU A 106 10.95 10.88 6.40
CA LEU A 106 10.46 11.37 7.69
C LEU A 106 10.58 12.89 7.72
N THR A 107 9.49 13.60 8.00
CA THR A 107 9.53 15.01 8.41
C THR A 107 9.09 15.11 9.87
N GLU A 108 9.39 16.23 10.55
CA GLU A 108 8.93 16.47 11.94
C GLU A 108 7.41 16.37 12.11
N GLU A 109 6.68 16.45 10.99
CA GLU A 109 5.24 16.49 10.96
C GLU A 109 4.58 15.13 10.85
N VAL A 110 5.30 14.06 10.45
CA VAL A 110 4.70 12.73 10.29
C VAL A 110 4.94 11.90 11.56
N PRO A 111 3.89 11.37 12.21
CA PRO A 111 4.05 10.51 13.37
C PRO A 111 4.82 9.23 13.01
N LEU A 112 5.90 8.93 13.74
CA LEU A 112 6.64 7.66 13.59
C LEU A 112 5.69 6.43 13.68
N THR A 113 4.65 6.54 14.51
CA THR A 113 3.62 5.52 14.72
C THR A 113 2.88 5.13 13.44
N LEU A 114 2.70 6.07 12.52
CA LEU A 114 2.05 5.89 11.23
C LEU A 114 2.88 4.97 10.32
N PHE A 115 4.19 5.24 10.24
CA PHE A 115 5.13 4.40 9.50
C PHE A 115 5.23 3.00 10.09
N LEU A 116 5.28 2.88 11.42
CA LEU A 116 5.31 1.58 12.09
C LEU A 116 4.07 0.75 11.76
N ARG A 117 2.89 1.37 11.72
CA ARG A 117 1.66 0.70 11.25
C ARG A 117 1.76 0.30 9.79
N PHE A 118 2.33 1.14 8.92
CA PHE A 118 2.49 0.79 7.50
C PHE A 118 3.39 -0.42 7.31
N LEU A 119 4.48 -0.48 8.07
CA LEU A 119 5.41 -1.60 8.07
C LEU A 119 4.82 -2.89 8.67
N GLN A 120 3.68 -2.84 9.37
CA GLN A 120 3.00 -4.06 9.80
C GLN A 120 2.60 -4.89 8.58
N ASN A 121 2.88 -6.19 8.66
CA ASN A 121 2.62 -7.16 7.59
C ASN A 121 3.41 -6.93 6.28
N ILE A 122 4.47 -6.13 6.35
CA ILE A 122 5.47 -5.99 5.29
C ILE A 122 6.66 -6.88 5.59
N THR A 123 7.10 -7.65 4.60
CA THR A 123 8.43 -8.29 4.60
C THR A 123 9.37 -7.42 3.78
N LEU A 124 10.51 -7.01 4.33
CA LEU A 124 11.44 -6.11 3.64
C LEU A 124 12.88 -6.60 3.78
N THR A 125 13.68 -6.37 2.75
CA THR A 125 15.11 -6.71 2.76
C THR A 125 15.94 -5.53 3.24
N GLN A 126 15.61 -4.32 2.77
CA GLN A 126 16.28 -3.08 3.13
C GLN A 126 15.26 -1.98 3.45
N LEU A 127 15.54 -1.24 4.52
CA LEU A 127 14.77 -0.07 4.94
C LEU A 127 15.69 1.15 4.91
N HIS A 128 15.33 2.14 4.11
CA HIS A 128 16.02 3.42 4.03
C HIS A 128 15.13 4.49 4.63
N CYS A 129 15.50 5.01 5.80
CA CYS A 129 14.86 6.17 6.40
C CYS A 129 15.72 7.41 6.11
N ARG A 130 15.12 8.42 5.47
CA ARG A 130 15.73 9.74 5.28
C ARG A 130 14.93 10.76 6.07
N LEU A 131 15.61 11.62 6.80
CA LEU A 131 15.00 12.81 7.39
C LEU A 131 14.95 13.89 6.31
N GLY A 132 13.74 14.22 5.87
CA GLY A 132 13.47 15.38 5.03
C GLY A 132 13.73 16.65 5.84
N ARG A 133 14.49 17.59 5.28
CA ARG A 133 14.64 18.92 5.87
C ARG A 133 13.36 19.69 5.59
N SER A 134 12.68 20.12 6.64
CA SER A 134 11.66 21.17 6.57
C SER A 134 12.33 22.45 6.09
N SER A 135 12.11 22.81 4.82
CA SER A 135 12.45 24.13 4.27
C SER A 135 11.27 25.07 4.34
#